data_AF-A0A7C3WCZ1-F1
#
_entry.id   AF-A0A7C3WCZ1-F1
#
_cell.length_a   1.000
_cell.length_b   1.000
_cell.length_c   1.000
_cell.angle_alpha   90.00
_cell.angle_beta   90.00
_cell.angle_gamma   90.00
#
_symmetry.space_group_name_H-M   'P 1'
#
loop_
_entity.id
_entity.type
_entity.pdbx_description
1 polymer ?
#
loop_
_entity_poly.entity_id
_entity_poly.type
_entity_poly.pdbx_seq_one_letter_code
_entity_poly.pdbx_strand_id
1 'polypeptide(L)'
;MQEIKDIVQGCLLGDGSIRAQNNKYFSFKVTSKDKMFVEWIKNLFNNFQVKCWISEDNKSLFSVWFYINSCPYSEFLSLRKKWYKKLNGKIIKTVPRDLQLNQNTLLFWYLGDGSLIKRKNDSNRVPYIVLATNTFLWKDIKFLIQKLKEINLSFYPVKYKSGFTKKECGYCLYSNTQDGTPYRFFKIIGLECPKEIANFKTGKKGIYKKEKTFKDKWPTQKDWIKILSNVREIGSVLRKRRLELSLSQNQLAKKIGIRRENIRDVELGKRNFGVENLRKVLNALKINPKYLLEKMNENEGKI
;
A
#
# COMPACT_ATOMS: atom_id res chain seq x y z
N MET A 1 -22.17 5.95 -1.79
CA MET A 1 -22.53 4.59 -1.31
C MET A 1 -21.41 3.59 -1.53
N GLN A 2 -20.97 3.35 -2.77
CA GLN A 2 -19.90 2.38 -3.06
C GLN A 2 -18.57 2.71 -2.34
N GLU A 3 -18.23 3.99 -2.25
CA GLU A 3 -17.01 4.47 -1.58
C GLU A 3 -16.88 4.02 -0.12
N ILE A 4 -17.88 4.27 0.74
CA ILE A 4 -17.81 3.85 2.14
C ILE A 4 -17.75 2.32 2.29
N LYS A 5 -18.44 1.59 1.42
CA LYS A 5 -18.37 0.14 1.38
C LYS A 5 -16.95 -0.33 1.07
N ASP A 6 -16.26 0.32 0.14
CA ASP A 6 -14.87 0.02 -0.21
C ASP A 6 -13.92 0.34 0.94
N ILE A 7 -14.12 1.47 1.63
CA ILE A 7 -13.37 1.82 2.85
C ILE A 7 -13.55 0.75 3.93
N VAL A 8 -14.80 0.33 4.19
CA VAL A 8 -15.12 -0.72 5.18
C VAL A 8 -14.48 -2.05 4.77
N GLN A 9 -14.57 -2.43 3.50
CA GLN A 9 -13.96 -3.67 3.00
C GLN A 9 -12.43 -3.64 3.07
N GLY A 10 -11.80 -2.51 2.76
CA GLY A 10 -10.36 -2.32 2.92
C GLY A 10 -9.94 -2.43 4.39
N CYS A 11 -10.70 -1.82 5.30
CA CYS A 11 -10.50 -2.03 6.74
C CYS A 11 -10.64 -3.52 7.11
N LEU A 12 -11.63 -4.22 6.56
CA LEU A 12 -11.80 -5.67 6.81
C LEU A 12 -10.70 -6.53 6.17
N LEU A 13 -9.90 -6.05 5.24
CA LEU A 13 -8.69 -6.76 4.86
C LEU A 13 -7.56 -6.59 5.89
N GLY A 14 -7.59 -5.51 6.67
CA GLY A 14 -6.64 -5.22 7.74
C GLY A 14 -7.24 -5.32 9.14
N ASP A 15 -7.01 -4.25 9.93
CA ASP A 15 -7.37 -4.12 11.36
C ASP A 15 -8.88 -4.01 11.65
N GLY A 16 -9.73 -3.99 10.63
CA GLY A 16 -11.18 -3.94 10.76
C GLY A 16 -11.79 -5.29 11.13
N SER A 17 -12.89 -5.26 11.87
CA SER A 17 -13.67 -6.45 12.20
C SER A 17 -15.16 -6.18 12.30
N ILE A 18 -15.98 -7.22 12.11
CA ILE A 18 -17.41 -7.19 12.42
C ILE A 18 -17.71 -8.18 13.55
N ARG A 19 -18.14 -7.65 14.70
CA ARG A 19 -18.61 -8.45 15.84
C ARG A 19 -20.09 -8.73 15.70
N ALA A 20 -20.53 -9.85 16.27
CA ALA A 20 -21.93 -10.23 16.36
C ALA A 20 -22.27 -10.47 17.84
N GLN A 21 -23.30 -9.80 18.33
CA GLN A 21 -23.85 -9.97 19.67
C GLN A 21 -25.25 -10.60 19.53
N ASN A 22 -25.47 -11.71 20.27
CA ASN A 22 -26.69 -12.52 20.23
C ASN A 22 -27.14 -12.90 18.80
N ASN A 23 -26.19 -12.99 17.85
CA ASN A 23 -26.43 -13.17 16.41
C ASN A 23 -27.39 -12.17 15.74
N LYS A 24 -27.79 -11.09 16.44
CA LYS A 24 -28.79 -10.11 15.99
C LYS A 24 -28.19 -8.72 15.78
N TYR A 25 -27.20 -8.35 16.59
CA TYR A 25 -26.59 -7.03 16.56
C TYR A 25 -25.16 -7.12 16.05
N PHE A 26 -24.86 -6.42 14.97
CA PHE A 26 -23.56 -6.39 14.34
C PHE A 26 -22.90 -5.03 14.55
N SER A 27 -21.63 -5.04 14.92
CA SER A 27 -20.83 -3.81 15.02
C SER A 27 -19.56 -3.93 14.22
N PHE A 28 -19.31 -2.94 13.36
CA PHE A 28 -18.03 -2.76 12.70
C PHE A 28 -17.08 -2.03 13.64
N LYS A 29 -15.80 -2.43 13.66
CA LYS A 29 -14.77 -1.86 14.52
C LYS A 29 -13.43 -1.82 13.80
N VAL A 30 -12.74 -0.68 13.86
CA VAL A 30 -11.32 -0.53 13.51
C VAL A 30 -10.55 -0.14 14.76
N THR A 31 -9.36 -0.69 14.92
CA THR A 31 -8.54 -0.53 16.12
C THR A 31 -7.17 0.02 15.77
N SER A 32 -6.63 0.92 16.58
CA SER A 32 -5.32 1.54 16.37
C SER A 32 -4.68 1.94 17.69
N LYS A 33 -3.35 2.07 17.69
CA LYS A 33 -2.56 2.60 18.81
C LYS A 33 -2.54 4.13 18.88
N ASP A 34 -3.10 4.80 17.87
CA ASP A 34 -3.12 6.24 17.77
C ASP A 34 -4.56 6.76 17.81
N LYS A 35 -4.85 7.62 18.80
CA LYS A 35 -6.17 8.20 19.02
C LYS A 35 -6.59 9.12 17.88
N MET A 36 -5.66 9.96 17.41
CA MET A 36 -5.95 10.91 16.33
C MET A 36 -6.29 10.19 15.02
N PHE A 37 -5.66 9.03 14.78
CA PHE A 37 -6.02 8.20 13.62
C PHE A 37 -7.45 7.65 13.71
N VAL A 38 -7.91 7.18 14.88
CA VAL A 38 -9.31 6.71 15.00
C VAL A 38 -10.30 7.86 14.95
N GLU A 39 -9.93 9.06 15.41
CA GLU A 39 -10.72 10.29 15.25
C GLU A 39 -10.82 10.70 13.77
N TRP A 40 -9.73 10.59 13.01
CA TRP A 40 -9.74 10.83 11.56
C TRP A 40 -10.67 9.83 10.83
N ILE A 41 -10.62 8.54 11.16
CA ILE A 41 -11.55 7.55 10.60
C ILE A 41 -13.00 7.87 11.00
N LYS A 42 -13.24 8.27 12.25
CA LYS A 42 -14.59 8.69 12.71
C LYS A 42 -15.11 9.85 11.86
N ASN A 43 -14.29 10.89 11.65
CA ASN A 43 -14.67 12.04 10.84
C ASN A 43 -14.93 11.65 9.38
N LEU A 44 -14.11 10.76 8.83
CA LEU A 44 -14.33 10.20 7.50
C LEU A 44 -15.70 9.49 7.40
N PHE A 45 -16.06 8.65 8.36
CA PHE A 45 -17.37 7.97 8.36
C PHE A 45 -18.54 8.91 8.62
N ASN A 46 -18.35 9.96 9.44
CA ASN A 46 -19.37 10.98 9.65
C ASN A 46 -19.72 11.73 8.35
N ASN A 47 -18.76 11.92 7.44
CA ASN A 47 -19.03 12.51 6.11
C ASN A 47 -19.99 11.66 5.26
N PHE A 48 -20.11 10.36 5.57
CA PHE A 48 -21.09 9.44 4.99
C PHE A 48 -22.32 9.24 5.89
N GLN A 49 -22.58 10.15 6.83
CA GLN A 49 -23.71 10.09 7.76
C GLN A 49 -23.73 8.82 8.63
N VAL A 50 -22.59 8.15 8.80
CA VAL A 50 -22.47 6.98 9.69
C VAL A 50 -22.10 7.45 11.08
N LYS A 51 -23.06 7.36 12.01
CA LYS A 51 -22.84 7.64 13.43
C LYS A 51 -21.82 6.65 14.02
N CYS A 52 -20.69 7.18 14.46
CA CYS A 52 -19.55 6.42 14.98
C CYS A 52 -19.20 6.80 16.43
N TRP A 53 -18.71 5.83 17.19
CA TRP A 53 -18.22 6.00 18.56
C TRP A 53 -16.74 5.64 18.65
N ILE A 54 -16.06 6.21 19.64
CA ILE A 54 -14.68 5.86 19.99
C ILE A 54 -14.67 5.24 21.37
N SER A 55 -13.89 4.17 21.53
CA SER A 55 -13.61 3.52 22.81
C SER A 55 -12.11 3.33 22.98
N GLU A 56 -11.63 3.36 24.21
CA GLU A 56 -10.26 3.01 24.59
C GLU A 56 -10.28 1.75 25.48
N ASP A 57 -9.30 0.87 25.31
CA ASP A 57 -9.11 -0.27 26.19
C ASP A 57 -8.04 0.00 27.27
N ASN A 58 -7.94 -0.91 28.24
CA ASN A 58 -6.99 -0.80 29.37
C ASN A 58 -5.50 -0.85 28.93
N LYS A 59 -5.20 -1.07 27.65
CA LYS A 59 -3.85 -1.15 27.08
C LYS A 59 -3.56 0.04 26.16
N SER A 60 -4.33 1.12 26.29
CA SER A 60 -4.23 2.33 25.46
C SER A 60 -4.38 2.05 23.96
N LEU A 61 -5.26 1.09 23.63
CA LEU A 61 -5.65 0.79 22.27
C LEU A 61 -7.00 1.46 22.00
N PHE A 62 -7.01 2.33 21.00
CA PHE A 62 -8.20 3.07 20.60
C PHE A 62 -8.97 2.31 19.54
N SER A 63 -10.28 2.48 19.50
CA SER A 63 -11.10 1.91 18.46
C SER A 63 -12.22 2.85 18.06
N VAL A 64 -12.44 2.97 16.76
CA VAL A 64 -13.65 3.57 16.19
C VAL A 64 -14.59 2.45 15.76
N TRP A 65 -15.87 2.59 16.07
CA TRP A 65 -16.86 1.56 15.78
C TRP A 65 -18.25 2.15 15.55
N PHE A 66 -19.10 1.39 14.86
CA PHE A 66 -20.52 1.72 14.69
C PHE A 66 -21.37 0.45 14.63
N TYR A 67 -22.65 0.57 14.98
CA TYR A 67 -23.61 -0.51 14.79
C TYR A 67 -24.03 -0.56 13.32
N ILE A 68 -23.84 -1.71 12.70
CA ILE A 68 -24.26 -1.95 11.31
C ILE A 68 -25.79 -1.90 11.22
N ASN A 69 -26.51 -2.37 12.25
CA ASN A 69 -27.97 -2.38 12.28
C ASN A 69 -28.60 -0.98 12.21
N SER A 70 -27.92 0.05 12.72
CA SER A 70 -28.38 1.44 12.70
C SER A 70 -27.63 2.29 11.66
N CYS A 71 -26.85 1.66 10.80
CA CYS A 71 -26.14 2.33 9.72
C CYS A 71 -27.13 2.64 8.59
N PRO A 72 -27.05 3.82 7.93
CA PRO A 72 -27.94 4.15 6.81
C PRO A 72 -27.79 3.21 5.61
N TYR A 73 -26.73 2.39 5.58
CA TYR A 73 -26.44 1.44 4.50
C TYR A 73 -26.88 0.02 4.87
N SER A 74 -28.15 -0.32 4.58
CA SER A 74 -28.74 -1.64 4.89
C SER A 74 -27.96 -2.82 4.30
N GLU A 75 -27.30 -2.62 3.17
CA GLU A 75 -26.39 -3.59 2.52
C GLU A 75 -25.25 -4.07 3.43
N PHE A 76 -24.87 -3.30 4.46
CA PHE A 76 -23.83 -3.69 5.42
C PHE A 76 -24.26 -4.85 6.30
N LEU A 77 -25.57 -5.09 6.48
CA LEU A 77 -26.09 -6.26 7.21
C LEU A 77 -25.58 -7.57 6.59
N SER A 78 -25.38 -7.59 5.26
CA SER A 78 -24.86 -8.76 4.56
C SER A 78 -23.35 -8.99 4.77
N LEU A 79 -22.59 -7.95 5.12
CA LEU A 79 -21.12 -8.02 5.22
C LEU A 79 -20.67 -9.05 6.25
N ARG A 80 -21.38 -9.17 7.38
CA ARG A 80 -21.02 -10.15 8.41
C ARG A 80 -21.08 -11.58 7.88
N LYS A 81 -22.12 -11.92 7.11
CA LYS A 81 -22.28 -13.25 6.50
C LYS A 81 -21.24 -13.49 5.40
N LYS A 82 -20.89 -12.46 4.62
CA LYS A 82 -19.88 -12.54 3.56
C LYS A 82 -18.48 -12.78 4.10
N TRP A 83 -18.08 -12.00 5.11
CA TRP A 83 -16.72 -11.97 5.64
C TRP A 83 -16.42 -13.02 6.71
N TYR A 84 -17.43 -13.62 7.35
CA TYR A 84 -17.20 -14.51 8.47
C TYR A 84 -18.01 -15.80 8.33
N LYS A 85 -17.31 -16.94 8.28
CA LYS A 85 -17.89 -18.26 8.08
C LYS A 85 -17.60 -19.17 9.28
N LYS A 86 -18.55 -20.05 9.60
CA LYS A 86 -18.34 -21.09 10.62
C LYS A 86 -17.63 -22.28 9.96
N LEU A 87 -16.45 -22.62 10.45
CA LEU A 87 -15.64 -23.75 10.00
C LEU A 87 -15.20 -24.52 11.24
N ASN A 88 -15.54 -25.82 11.32
CA ASN A 88 -15.25 -26.69 12.46
C ASN A 88 -15.64 -26.06 13.80
N GLY A 89 -16.86 -25.53 13.89
CA GLY A 89 -17.38 -24.87 15.09
C GLY A 89 -16.87 -23.45 15.34
N LYS A 90 -15.79 -23.00 14.68
CA LYS A 90 -15.16 -21.69 14.89
C LYS A 90 -15.56 -20.69 13.82
N ILE A 91 -15.74 -19.44 14.21
CA ILE A 91 -15.98 -18.33 13.27
C ILE A 91 -14.63 -17.85 12.74
N ILE A 92 -14.44 -17.94 11.43
CA ILE A 92 -13.21 -17.56 10.74
C ILE A 92 -13.51 -16.44 9.76
N LYS A 93 -12.63 -15.44 9.72
CA LYS A 93 -12.67 -14.34 8.75
C LYS A 93 -12.18 -14.85 7.40
N THR A 94 -12.98 -14.68 6.36
CA THR A 94 -12.72 -15.13 4.99
C THR A 94 -12.91 -13.98 4.01
N VAL A 95 -12.21 -14.03 2.88
CA VAL A 95 -12.32 -12.99 1.85
C VAL A 95 -13.53 -13.27 0.95
N PRO A 96 -14.51 -12.35 0.82
CA PRO A 96 -15.63 -12.49 -0.09
C PRO A 96 -15.17 -12.62 -1.55
N ARG A 97 -15.82 -13.47 -2.34
CA ARG A 97 -15.44 -13.73 -3.74
C ARG A 97 -15.85 -12.63 -4.71
N ASP A 98 -16.79 -11.80 -4.29
CA ASP A 98 -17.23 -10.58 -4.95
C ASP A 98 -16.42 -9.33 -4.53
N LEU A 99 -15.36 -9.50 -3.72
CA LEU A 99 -14.50 -8.38 -3.33
C LEU A 99 -13.82 -7.77 -4.56
N GLN A 100 -13.93 -6.45 -4.69
CA GLN A 100 -13.22 -5.64 -5.67
C GLN A 100 -12.03 -4.96 -5.02
N LEU A 101 -10.89 -4.93 -5.72
CA LEU A 101 -9.73 -4.15 -5.32
C LEU A 101 -9.66 -2.87 -6.17
N ASN A 102 -9.73 -1.73 -5.50
CA ASN A 102 -9.68 -0.39 -6.04
C ASN A 102 -8.87 0.51 -5.09
N GLN A 103 -8.79 1.80 -5.39
CA GLN A 103 -8.02 2.76 -4.59
C GLN A 103 -8.39 2.70 -3.09
N ASN A 104 -9.67 2.74 -2.75
CA ASN A 104 -10.11 2.80 -1.35
C ASN A 104 -9.90 1.47 -0.61
N THR A 105 -10.25 0.34 -1.22
CA THR A 105 -10.00 -0.97 -0.60
C THR A 105 -8.50 -1.22 -0.37
N LEU A 106 -7.65 -0.87 -1.35
CA LEU A 106 -6.19 -1.03 -1.21
C LEU A 106 -5.59 -0.05 -0.21
N LEU A 107 -6.00 1.22 -0.22
CA LEU A 107 -5.51 2.21 0.73
C LEU A 107 -5.81 1.77 2.16
N PHE A 108 -7.06 1.43 2.48
CA PHE A 108 -7.43 1.05 3.84
C PHE A 108 -6.87 -0.30 4.26
N TRP A 109 -6.68 -1.24 3.32
CA TRP A 109 -5.92 -2.46 3.59
C TRP A 109 -4.45 -2.13 3.91
N TYR A 110 -3.83 -1.25 3.12
CA TYR A 110 -2.46 -0.82 3.32
C TYR A 110 -2.29 -0.07 4.63
N LEU A 111 -3.22 0.80 5.02
CA LEU A 111 -3.18 1.56 6.27
C LEU A 111 -3.19 0.65 7.50
N GLY A 112 -4.03 -0.39 7.52
CA GLY A 112 -4.02 -1.38 8.59
C GLY A 112 -2.80 -2.30 8.53
N ASP A 113 -2.80 -3.22 7.57
CA ASP A 113 -1.89 -4.37 7.55
C ASP A 113 -0.73 -4.26 6.53
N GLY A 114 -0.62 -3.14 5.84
CA GLY A 114 0.47 -2.87 4.91
C GLY A 114 1.77 -2.38 5.57
N SER A 115 2.90 -2.55 4.90
CA SER A 115 4.20 -1.98 5.28
C SER A 115 5.15 -1.90 4.09
N LEU A 116 6.04 -0.90 4.09
CA LEU A 116 7.16 -0.79 3.15
C LEU A 116 8.45 -1.29 3.83
N ILE A 117 8.88 -2.49 3.47
CA ILE A 117 10.03 -3.17 4.08
C ILE A 117 11.30 -2.84 3.30
N LYS A 118 12.22 -2.17 4.00
CA LYS A 118 13.53 -1.75 3.50
C LYS A 118 14.59 -2.70 4.04
N ARG A 119 15.51 -3.16 3.19
CA ARG A 119 16.68 -3.92 3.65
C ARG A 119 17.68 -2.96 4.31
N LYS A 120 18.16 -3.31 5.50
CA LYS A 120 19.19 -2.54 6.21
C LYS A 120 20.48 -2.50 5.37
N ASN A 121 21.15 -1.34 5.36
CA ASN A 121 22.44 -1.12 4.71
C ASN A 121 22.47 -1.47 3.21
N ASP A 122 21.32 -1.37 2.52
CA ASP A 122 21.22 -1.67 1.09
C ASP A 122 20.82 -0.42 0.31
N SER A 123 21.73 0.05 -0.56
CA SER A 123 21.54 1.22 -1.41
C SER A 123 20.83 0.92 -2.74
N ASN A 124 20.71 -0.35 -3.13
CA ASN A 124 20.33 -0.75 -4.49
C ASN A 124 19.05 -1.58 -4.56
N ARG A 125 18.66 -2.29 -3.50
CA ARG A 125 17.44 -3.09 -3.54
C ARG A 125 16.19 -2.24 -3.37
N VAL A 126 15.24 -2.47 -4.25
CA VAL A 126 13.88 -1.93 -4.19
C VAL A 126 13.17 -2.48 -2.94
N PRO A 127 12.50 -1.63 -2.14
CA PRO A 127 11.77 -2.08 -0.97
C PRO A 127 10.54 -2.90 -1.37
N TYR A 128 10.19 -3.86 -0.51
CA TYR A 128 8.98 -4.65 -0.68
C TYR A 128 7.80 -3.93 -0.05
N ILE A 129 6.70 -3.82 -0.78
CA ILE A 129 5.38 -3.69 -0.18
C ILE A 129 5.02 -5.07 0.39
N VAL A 130 4.65 -5.10 1.66
CA VAL A 130 4.19 -6.29 2.37
C VAL A 130 2.79 -6.05 2.90
N LEU A 131 1.88 -7.00 2.66
CA LEU A 131 0.54 -7.03 3.22
C LEU A 131 0.44 -8.23 4.16
N ALA A 132 0.21 -7.98 5.45
CA ALA A 132 -0.02 -9.06 6.40
C ALA A 132 -1.36 -9.74 6.08
N THR A 133 -1.30 -11.04 5.76
CA THR A 133 -2.47 -11.85 5.38
C THR A 133 -2.54 -13.12 6.21
N ASN A 134 -1.79 -13.16 7.31
CA ASN A 134 -1.56 -14.36 8.11
C ASN A 134 -2.81 -14.81 8.89
N THR A 135 -3.86 -13.98 8.91
CA THR A 135 -5.17 -14.27 9.48
C THR A 135 -6.12 -14.97 8.50
N PHE A 136 -5.81 -14.96 7.20
CA PHE A 136 -6.65 -15.53 6.15
C PHE A 136 -6.26 -16.97 5.80
N LEU A 137 -7.25 -17.73 5.32
CA LEU A 137 -7.04 -19.08 4.81
C LEU A 137 -6.24 -19.05 3.51
N TRP A 138 -5.48 -20.11 3.25
CA TRP A 138 -4.69 -20.24 2.01
C TRP A 138 -5.49 -20.01 0.72
N LYS A 139 -6.74 -20.51 0.65
CA LYS A 139 -7.63 -20.28 -0.50
C LYS A 139 -7.99 -18.81 -0.71
N ASP A 140 -8.06 -18.04 0.38
CA ASP A 140 -8.37 -16.62 0.34
C ASP A 140 -7.13 -15.79 -0.04
N ILE A 141 -5.95 -16.21 0.41
CA ILE A 141 -4.67 -15.63 -0.01
C ILE A 141 -4.46 -15.83 -1.52
N LYS A 142 -4.71 -17.04 -2.04
CA LYS A 142 -4.68 -17.31 -3.49
C LYS A 142 -5.63 -16.40 -4.27
N PHE A 143 -6.86 -16.24 -3.78
CA PHE A 143 -7.84 -15.34 -4.39
C PHE A 143 -7.38 -13.87 -4.36
N LEU A 144 -6.82 -13.39 -3.26
CA LEU A 144 -6.26 -12.03 -3.18
C LEU A 144 -5.11 -11.81 -4.15
N ILE A 145 -4.22 -12.79 -4.32
CA ILE A 145 -3.13 -12.72 -5.33
C ILE A 145 -3.71 -12.60 -6.73
N GLN A 146 -4.75 -13.36 -7.06
CA GLN A 146 -5.43 -13.25 -8.35
C GLN A 146 -6.04 -11.85 -8.54
N LYS A 147 -6.75 -11.33 -7.53
CA LYS A 147 -7.33 -9.98 -7.57
C LYS A 147 -6.29 -8.88 -7.71
N LEU A 148 -5.13 -9.00 -7.06
CA LEU A 148 -4.02 -8.07 -7.25
C LEU A 148 -3.47 -8.15 -8.68
N LYS A 149 -3.35 -9.36 -9.24
CA LYS A 149 -2.88 -9.57 -10.62
C LYS A 149 -3.85 -8.95 -11.66
N GLU A 150 -5.16 -9.04 -11.43
CA GLU A 150 -6.18 -8.41 -12.29
C GLU A 150 -5.99 -6.89 -12.44
N ILE A 151 -5.43 -6.23 -11.42
CA ILE A 151 -5.11 -4.79 -11.45
C ILE A 151 -3.60 -4.52 -11.66
N ASN A 152 -2.91 -5.45 -12.33
CA ASN A 152 -1.49 -5.37 -12.69
C ASN A 152 -0.53 -5.21 -11.50
N LEU A 153 -0.87 -5.81 -10.36
CA LEU A 153 -0.01 -5.86 -9.17
C LEU A 153 0.42 -7.30 -8.90
N SER A 154 1.72 -7.57 -9.03
CA SER A 154 2.28 -8.91 -8.79
C SER A 154 2.69 -9.06 -7.33
N PHE A 155 2.04 -9.98 -6.61
CA PHE A 155 2.41 -10.34 -5.24
C PHE A 155 2.59 -11.85 -5.12
N TYR A 156 3.45 -12.27 -4.20
CA TYR A 156 3.70 -13.68 -3.89
C TYR A 156 3.65 -13.93 -2.37
N PRO A 157 3.20 -15.12 -1.94
CA PRO A 157 3.08 -15.43 -0.53
C PRO A 157 4.44 -15.83 0.06
N VAL A 158 4.70 -15.35 1.28
CA VAL A 158 5.89 -15.68 2.07
C VAL A 158 5.43 -16.16 3.43
N LYS A 159 5.92 -17.34 3.87
CA LYS A 159 5.63 -17.88 5.20
C LYS A 159 6.04 -16.89 6.28
N TYR A 160 5.13 -16.60 7.20
CA TYR A 160 5.35 -15.66 8.28
C TYR A 160 5.53 -16.39 9.61
N LYS A 161 6.54 -15.97 10.38
CA LYS A 161 6.80 -16.44 11.75
C LYS A 161 6.44 -15.34 12.73
N SER A 162 5.68 -15.69 13.77
CA SER A 162 5.30 -14.74 14.82
C SER A 162 6.54 -14.15 15.49
N GLY A 163 6.58 -12.82 15.61
CA GLY A 163 7.64 -12.14 16.34
C GLY A 163 7.74 -12.56 17.80
N PHE A 164 6.62 -12.96 18.40
CA PHE A 164 6.47 -13.34 19.81
C PHE A 164 6.82 -14.81 20.05
N THR A 165 6.24 -15.73 19.26
CA THR A 165 6.37 -17.18 19.51
C THR A 165 7.36 -17.87 18.59
N LYS A 166 7.88 -17.18 17.56
CA LYS A 166 8.74 -17.71 16.48
C LYS A 166 8.12 -18.85 15.64
N LYS A 167 6.91 -19.30 15.96
CA LYS A 167 6.16 -20.32 15.21
C LYS A 167 5.61 -19.75 13.91
N GLU A 168 5.53 -20.59 12.89
CA GLU A 168 4.84 -20.27 11.64
C GLU A 168 3.36 -20.00 11.94
N CYS A 169 2.83 -18.89 11.41
CA CYS A 169 1.48 -18.44 11.73
C CYS A 169 0.72 -17.89 10.52
N GLY A 170 0.98 -18.44 9.33
CA GLY A 170 0.33 -18.07 8.08
C GLY A 170 1.30 -17.47 7.06
N TYR A 171 0.78 -16.66 6.15
CA TYR A 171 1.55 -16.03 5.07
C TYR A 171 1.38 -14.52 5.10
N CYS A 172 2.39 -13.80 4.60
CA CYS A 172 2.28 -12.40 4.19
C CYS A 172 2.47 -12.33 2.68
N LEU A 173 1.84 -11.36 2.03
CA LEU A 173 2.05 -11.11 0.60
C LEU A 173 3.17 -10.11 0.41
N TYR A 174 4.14 -10.44 -0.44
CA TYR A 174 5.26 -9.58 -0.83
C TYR A 174 5.09 -9.18 -2.28
N SER A 175 5.26 -7.89 -2.58
CA SER A 175 5.27 -7.39 -3.97
C SER A 175 6.47 -7.93 -4.75
N ASN A 176 6.28 -8.21 -6.04
CA ASN A 176 7.39 -8.37 -6.97
C ASN A 176 8.09 -7.02 -7.14
N THR A 177 9.39 -6.96 -6.89
CA THR A 177 10.13 -5.70 -6.96
C THR A 177 10.77 -5.44 -8.32
N GLN A 178 10.75 -6.41 -9.24
CA GLN A 178 11.45 -6.35 -10.52
C GLN A 178 10.56 -5.90 -11.70
N ASP A 179 9.24 -5.87 -11.51
CA ASP A 179 8.28 -5.62 -12.59
C ASP A 179 7.56 -4.26 -12.47
N GLY A 180 8.02 -3.38 -11.56
CA GLY A 180 7.40 -2.08 -11.31
C GLY A 180 6.16 -2.10 -10.40
N THR A 181 5.78 -3.26 -9.84
CA THR A 181 4.60 -3.35 -8.93
C THR A 181 4.62 -2.32 -7.79
N PRO A 182 5.75 -2.01 -7.10
CA PRO A 182 5.74 -1.01 -6.05
C PRO A 182 5.32 0.38 -6.53
N TYR A 183 5.74 0.78 -7.73
CA TYR A 183 5.32 2.05 -8.32
C TYR A 183 3.81 2.04 -8.61
N ARG A 184 3.31 1.01 -9.31
CA ARG A 184 1.88 0.89 -9.64
C ARG A 184 1.00 0.85 -8.40
N PHE A 185 1.43 0.19 -7.33
CA PHE A 185 0.69 0.15 -6.07
C PHE A 185 0.53 1.55 -5.46
N PHE A 186 1.63 2.29 -5.28
CA PHE A 186 1.57 3.64 -4.72
C PHE A 186 0.91 4.63 -5.68
N LYS A 187 0.96 4.38 -6.99
CA LYS A 187 0.18 5.15 -7.96
C LYS A 187 -1.33 5.00 -7.71
N ILE A 188 -1.80 3.80 -7.38
CA ILE A 188 -3.22 3.55 -7.06
C ILE A 188 -3.62 4.18 -5.72
N ILE A 189 -2.82 4.01 -4.66
CA ILE A 189 -3.22 4.44 -3.31
C ILE A 189 -2.79 5.87 -2.94
N GLY A 190 -2.02 6.54 -3.81
CA GLY A 190 -1.43 7.86 -3.57
C GLY A 190 0.10 7.79 -3.44
N LEU A 191 0.80 8.56 -4.29
CA LEU A 191 2.27 8.60 -4.35
C LEU A 191 2.90 9.26 -3.10
N GLU A 192 2.14 10.10 -2.42
CA GLU A 192 2.49 10.66 -1.12
C GLU A 192 1.51 10.16 -0.05
N CYS A 193 2.00 10.03 1.19
CA CYS A 193 1.12 9.71 2.32
C CYS A 193 0.14 10.88 2.51
N PRO A 194 -1.16 10.62 2.77
CA PRO A 194 -2.11 11.68 3.10
C PRO A 194 -1.58 12.52 4.27
N LYS A 195 -1.57 13.83 4.10
CA LYS A 195 -0.91 14.78 5.02
C LYS A 195 -1.57 14.74 6.40
N GLU A 196 -2.87 14.55 6.41
CA GLU A 196 -3.75 14.48 7.57
C GLU A 196 -3.34 13.37 8.54
N ILE A 197 -2.80 12.25 8.02
CA ILE A 197 -2.45 11.08 8.83
C ILE A 197 -0.94 10.83 8.94
N ALA A 198 -0.12 11.58 8.19
CA ALA A 198 1.31 11.29 8.01
C ALA A 198 2.09 11.15 9.33
N ASN A 199 1.72 11.95 10.34
CA ASN A 199 2.40 11.98 11.64
C ASN A 199 1.75 11.08 12.70
N PHE A 200 0.60 10.45 12.41
CA PHE A 200 -0.05 9.54 13.35
C PHE A 200 0.75 8.24 13.48
N LYS A 201 0.75 7.67 14.68
CA LYS A 201 1.56 6.52 15.06
C LYS A 201 0.95 5.22 14.54
N THR A 202 1.80 4.34 14.03
CA THR A 202 1.47 2.95 13.66
C THR A 202 1.98 1.96 14.72
N GLY A 203 2.54 2.50 15.82
CA GLY A 203 3.11 1.76 16.93
C GLY A 203 4.64 1.69 16.92
N LYS A 204 5.18 0.92 17.87
CA LYS A 204 6.61 0.67 18.03
C LYS A 204 6.98 -0.64 17.34
N LYS A 205 8.01 -0.64 16.48
CA LYS A 205 8.47 -1.83 15.72
C LYS A 205 9.98 -2.07 15.89
N GLY A 206 10.39 -3.35 15.78
CA GLY A 206 11.79 -3.79 15.85
C GLY A 206 12.36 -3.93 17.27
N ILE A 207 13.62 -4.38 17.36
CA ILE A 207 14.34 -4.67 18.63
C ILE A 207 14.39 -3.43 19.53
N TYR A 208 14.62 -2.25 18.93
CA TYR A 208 14.71 -0.97 19.66
C TYR A 208 13.36 -0.28 19.89
N LYS A 209 12.23 -0.93 19.54
CA LYS A 209 10.87 -0.39 19.68
C LYS A 209 10.73 1.05 19.17
N LYS A 210 11.40 1.38 18.05
CA LYS A 210 11.34 2.72 17.47
C LYS A 210 9.89 3.03 17.06
N GLU A 211 9.43 4.20 17.46
CA GLU A 211 8.11 4.70 17.07
C GLU A 211 8.08 4.92 15.55
N LYS A 212 6.97 4.51 14.94
CA LYS A 212 6.73 4.60 13.50
C LYS A 212 5.44 5.36 13.24
N THR A 213 5.41 6.14 12.17
CA THR A 213 4.21 6.85 11.74
C THR A 213 3.69 6.30 10.40
N PHE A 214 2.56 6.80 9.91
CA PHE A 214 2.08 6.45 8.57
C PHE A 214 3.04 6.92 7.47
N LYS A 215 3.71 8.08 7.64
CA LYS A 215 4.72 8.57 6.68
C LYS A 215 5.83 7.55 6.45
N ASP A 216 6.23 6.79 7.47
CA ASP A 216 7.23 5.72 7.34
C ASP A 216 6.79 4.57 6.42
N LYS A 217 5.48 4.41 6.19
CA LYS A 217 4.91 3.40 5.28
C LYS A 217 4.99 3.85 3.83
N TRP A 218 5.24 5.12 3.52
CA TRP A 218 5.40 5.59 2.14
C TRP A 218 6.87 5.64 1.71
N PRO A 219 7.16 5.61 0.40
CA PRO A 219 8.53 5.73 -0.10
C PRO A 219 9.10 7.12 0.18
N THR A 220 10.34 7.16 0.65
CA THR A 220 11.15 8.39 0.68
C THR A 220 11.72 8.72 -0.69
N GLN A 221 12.34 9.88 -0.87
CA GLN A 221 13.06 10.20 -2.11
C GLN A 221 14.09 9.13 -2.49
N LYS A 222 14.82 8.58 -1.51
CA LYS A 222 15.79 7.49 -1.75
C LYS A 222 15.10 6.19 -2.17
N ASP A 223 13.94 5.89 -1.60
CA ASP A 223 13.14 4.73 -1.97
C ASP A 223 12.57 4.89 -3.39
N TRP A 224 12.15 6.09 -3.77
CA TRP A 224 11.65 6.38 -5.11
C TRP A 224 12.69 6.18 -6.20
N ILE A 225 13.96 6.57 -5.98
CA ILE A 225 15.04 6.26 -6.95
C ILE A 225 15.13 4.75 -7.17
N LYS A 226 15.04 3.96 -6.09
CA LYS A 226 15.08 2.50 -6.19
C LYS A 226 13.87 1.95 -6.93
N ILE A 227 12.67 2.36 -6.53
CA ILE A 227 11.41 1.89 -7.13
C ILE A 227 11.37 2.23 -8.62
N LEU A 228 11.66 3.48 -8.99
CA LEU A 228 11.65 3.95 -10.37
C LEU A 228 12.74 3.29 -11.22
N SER A 229 13.82 2.78 -10.62
CA SER A 229 14.82 2.00 -11.36
C SER A 229 14.25 0.72 -11.99
N ASN A 230 13.07 0.25 -11.58
CA ASN A 230 12.39 -0.89 -12.20
C ASN A 230 11.14 -0.50 -13.01
N VAL A 231 11.03 0.76 -13.42
CA VAL A 231 9.89 1.31 -14.16
C VAL A 231 10.38 1.77 -15.54
N ARG A 232 9.87 1.18 -16.62
CA ARG A 232 10.35 1.43 -17.99
C ARG A 232 9.90 2.79 -18.50
N GLU A 233 8.73 3.22 -18.06
CA GLU A 233 8.01 4.42 -18.46
C GLU A 233 8.78 5.69 -18.11
N ILE A 234 9.76 5.64 -17.19
CA ILE A 234 10.63 6.78 -16.88
C ILE A 234 11.49 7.19 -18.08
N GLY A 235 11.77 6.27 -19.01
CA GLY A 235 12.69 6.50 -20.13
C GLY A 235 12.26 7.67 -21.02
N SER A 236 10.97 7.76 -21.35
CA SER A 236 10.41 8.83 -22.17
C SER A 236 10.49 10.19 -21.45
N VAL A 237 10.25 10.21 -20.14
CA VAL A 237 10.37 11.41 -19.31
C VAL A 237 11.81 11.91 -19.23
N LEU A 238 12.76 10.98 -19.04
CA LEU A 238 14.19 11.30 -19.03
C LEU A 238 14.65 11.84 -20.40
N ARG A 239 14.19 11.25 -21.50
CA ARG A 239 14.45 11.73 -22.86
C ARG A 239 13.96 13.16 -23.05
N LYS A 240 12.70 13.43 -22.67
CA LYS A 240 12.10 14.76 -22.77
C LYS A 240 12.95 15.79 -22.01
N ARG A 241 13.27 15.49 -20.75
CA ARG A 241 14.11 16.37 -19.92
C ARG A 241 15.51 16.58 -20.48
N ARG A 242 16.13 15.54 -21.06
CA ARG A 242 17.44 15.65 -21.70
C ARG A 242 17.40 16.62 -22.88
N LEU A 243 16.37 16.54 -23.71
CA LEU A 243 16.18 17.43 -24.87
C LEU A 243 15.91 18.87 -24.45
N GLU A 244 15.16 19.11 -23.38
CA GLU A 244 14.97 20.45 -22.80
C GLU A 244 16.27 21.11 -22.35
N LEU A 245 17.29 20.30 -22.01
CA LEU A 245 18.62 20.77 -21.65
C LEU A 245 19.58 20.84 -22.85
N SER A 246 19.07 20.65 -24.08
CA SER A 246 19.87 20.61 -25.32
C SER A 246 21.04 19.63 -25.28
N LEU A 247 20.88 18.53 -24.53
CA LEU A 247 21.91 17.48 -24.42
C LEU A 247 21.64 16.37 -25.42
N SER A 248 22.66 15.96 -26.17
CA SER A 248 22.65 14.70 -26.92
C SER A 248 22.77 13.49 -25.98
N GLN A 249 22.37 12.31 -26.45
CA GLN A 249 22.57 11.05 -25.70
C GLN A 249 24.07 10.83 -25.39
N ASN A 250 24.96 11.19 -26.32
CA ASN A 250 26.41 11.09 -26.15
C ASN A 250 26.92 12.01 -25.04
N GLN A 251 26.47 13.27 -25.01
CA GLN A 251 26.87 14.21 -23.96
C GLN A 251 26.40 13.75 -22.58
N LEU A 252 25.15 13.27 -22.45
CA LEU A 252 24.66 12.74 -21.19
C LEU A 252 25.45 11.49 -20.77
N ALA A 253 25.69 10.57 -21.70
CA ALA A 253 26.45 9.34 -21.46
C ALA A 253 27.87 9.63 -20.96
N LYS A 254 28.59 10.56 -21.61
CA LYS A 254 29.92 11.03 -21.17
C LYS A 254 29.86 11.64 -19.77
N LYS A 255 28.87 12.50 -19.50
CA LYS A 255 28.71 13.19 -18.20
C LYS A 255 28.53 12.23 -17.03
N ILE A 256 27.87 11.09 -17.23
CA ILE A 256 27.61 10.11 -16.16
C ILE A 256 28.52 8.87 -16.20
N GLY A 257 29.40 8.78 -17.20
CA GLY A 257 30.35 7.68 -17.36
C GLY A 257 29.70 6.35 -17.76
N ILE A 258 28.75 6.34 -18.69
CA ILE A 258 28.18 5.09 -19.26
C ILE A 258 28.19 5.12 -20.79
N ARG A 259 27.93 3.96 -21.42
CA ARG A 259 27.79 3.86 -22.87
C ARG A 259 26.52 4.56 -23.37
N ARG A 260 26.60 5.23 -24.53
CA ARG A 260 25.46 5.92 -25.16
C ARG A 260 24.29 4.97 -25.43
N GLU A 261 24.58 3.73 -25.79
CA GLU A 261 23.61 2.67 -26.06
C GLU A 261 22.73 2.42 -24.83
N ASN A 262 23.30 2.50 -23.61
CA ASN A 262 22.53 2.37 -22.38
C ASN A 262 21.51 3.49 -22.23
N ILE A 263 21.88 4.74 -22.54
CA ILE A 263 20.94 5.88 -22.55
C ILE A 263 19.85 5.63 -23.58
N ARG A 264 20.22 5.31 -24.82
CA ARG A 264 19.30 5.07 -25.93
C ARG A 264 18.27 4.00 -25.57
N ASP A 265 18.73 2.86 -25.08
CA ASP A 265 17.85 1.71 -24.81
C ASP A 265 16.90 1.98 -23.63
N VAL A 266 17.34 2.76 -22.62
CA VAL A 266 16.43 3.19 -21.55
C VAL A 266 15.40 4.19 -22.06
N GLU A 267 15.82 5.19 -22.84
CA GLU A 267 14.91 6.19 -23.40
C GLU A 267 13.85 5.59 -24.34
N LEU A 268 14.16 4.45 -24.95
CA LEU A 268 13.25 3.66 -25.78
C LEU A 268 12.44 2.63 -24.98
N GLY A 269 12.61 2.54 -23.65
CA GLY A 269 11.90 1.57 -22.80
C GLY A 269 12.35 0.12 -22.98
N LYS A 270 13.45 -0.14 -23.70
CA LYS A 270 13.99 -1.49 -23.95
C LYS A 270 14.63 -2.10 -22.71
N ARG A 271 15.13 -1.26 -21.80
CA ARG A 271 15.74 -1.68 -20.53
C ARG A 271 15.52 -0.64 -19.45
N ASN A 272 15.76 -1.06 -18.21
CA ASN A 272 15.77 -0.19 -17.05
C ASN A 272 17.20 0.27 -16.69
N PHE A 273 17.32 1.40 -15.99
CA PHE A 273 18.58 1.76 -15.31
C PHE A 273 18.73 0.97 -14.02
N GLY A 274 19.95 0.55 -13.69
CA GLY A 274 20.27 0.21 -12.30
C GLY A 274 20.18 1.44 -11.40
N VAL A 275 19.92 1.25 -10.11
CA VAL A 275 19.71 2.33 -9.12
C VAL A 275 20.80 3.40 -9.15
N GLU A 276 22.08 2.99 -9.23
CA GLU A 276 23.20 3.93 -9.25
C GLU A 276 23.23 4.77 -10.52
N ASN A 277 23.00 4.15 -11.68
CA ASN A 277 22.96 4.85 -12.96
C ASN A 277 21.78 5.82 -13.01
N LEU A 278 20.60 5.41 -12.50
CA LEU A 278 19.45 6.31 -12.41
C LEU A 278 19.79 7.53 -11.53
N ARG A 279 20.46 7.33 -10.39
CA ARG A 279 20.90 8.44 -9.53
C ARG A 279 21.82 9.42 -10.28
N LYS A 280 22.80 8.90 -11.01
CA LYS A 280 23.70 9.73 -11.83
C LYS A 280 22.95 10.50 -12.91
N VAL A 281 22.00 9.87 -13.59
CA VAL A 281 21.15 10.52 -14.61
C VAL A 281 20.32 11.64 -13.99
N LEU A 282 19.64 11.38 -12.86
CA LEU A 282 18.84 12.39 -12.17
C LEU A 282 19.67 13.62 -11.79
N ASN A 283 20.87 13.40 -11.25
CA ASN A 283 21.81 14.47 -10.91
C ASN A 283 22.27 15.23 -12.17
N ALA A 284 22.63 14.53 -13.24
CA ALA A 284 23.09 15.14 -14.49
C ALA A 284 22.03 15.98 -15.18
N LEU A 285 20.76 15.57 -15.08
CA LEU A 285 19.57 16.26 -15.60
C LEU A 285 18.97 17.27 -14.61
N LYS A 286 19.57 17.42 -13.41
CA LYS A 286 19.12 18.33 -12.34
C LYS A 286 17.64 18.15 -11.99
N ILE A 287 17.18 16.91 -11.89
CA ILE A 287 15.80 16.57 -11.51
C ILE A 287 15.80 15.64 -10.31
N ASN A 288 14.71 15.67 -9.54
CA ASN A 288 14.48 14.77 -8.42
C ASN A 288 13.43 13.70 -8.80
N PRO A 289 13.27 12.64 -7.98
CA PRO A 289 12.26 11.61 -8.24
C PRO A 289 10.83 12.14 -8.27
N LYS A 290 10.53 13.22 -7.52
CA LYS A 290 9.18 13.82 -7.49
C LYS A 290 8.80 14.38 -8.86
N TYR A 291 9.73 15.05 -9.54
CA TYR A 291 9.54 15.50 -10.92
C TYR A 291 9.18 14.35 -11.87
N LEU A 292 9.86 13.19 -11.76
CA LEU A 292 9.54 12.03 -12.58
C LEU A 292 8.10 11.56 -12.33
N LEU A 293 7.72 11.43 -11.06
CA LEU A 293 6.37 11.01 -10.66
C LEU A 293 5.28 11.93 -11.22
N GLU A 294 5.49 13.26 -11.13
CA GLU A 294 4.58 14.27 -11.66
C GLU A 294 4.41 14.13 -13.18
N LYS A 295 5.52 14.04 -13.92
CA LYS A 295 5.48 13.93 -15.39
C LYS A 295 4.92 12.61 -15.89
N MET A 296 5.11 11.52 -15.15
CA MET A 296 4.50 10.24 -15.49
C MET A 296 2.97 10.29 -15.33
N ASN A 297 2.46 10.95 -14.29
CA ASN A 297 1.01 11.12 -14.11
C ASN A 297 0.40 12.06 -15.17
N GLU A 298 1.10 13.14 -15.56
CA GLU A 298 0.62 14.08 -16.59
C GLU A 298 0.45 13.43 -17.97
N ASN A 299 1.35 12.50 -18.33
CA ASN A 299 1.35 11.87 -19.67
C ASN A 299 0.19 10.89 -19.86
N GLU A 300 -0.43 10.40 -18.79
CA GLU A 300 -1.53 9.45 -18.87
C GLU A 300 -2.91 10.11 -18.91
N GLY A 301 -3.05 11.33 -18.37
CA GLY A 301 -4.28 12.12 -18.50
C GLY A 301 -4.51 12.73 -19.89
N LYS A 302 -3.67 12.37 -20.88
CA LYS A 302 -3.70 12.86 -22.27
C LYS A 302 -3.98 11.75 -23.29
N ILE A 303 -4.39 10.56 -22.84
CA ILE A 303 -4.80 9.42 -23.66
C ILE A 303 -6.30 9.20 -23.49
#